data_AF-A0A367LT60-F1
#
_entry.id   AF-A0A367LT60-F1
#
_cell.length_a   1.000
_cell.length_b   1.000
_cell.length_c   1.000
_cell.angle_alpha   90.00
_cell.angle_beta   90.00
_cell.angle_gamma   90.00
#
_symmetry.space_group_name_H-M   'P 1'
#
loop_
_entity.id
_entity.type
_entity.pdbx_description
1 polymer ?
#
loop_
_entity_poly.entity_id
_entity_poly.type
_entity_poly.pdbx_seq_one_letter_code
_entity_poly.pdbx_strand_id
1 'polypeptide(L)' 'AALRERGWDEAILRHLRYGGRLLGICGGLQMLGERLHDPLGLEGAAGSSAGLGLLALETTLEADKQLRNVQGRLSL' A
#
# COMPACT_ATOMS: atom_id res chain seq x y z
N ALA A 1 -0.04 -10.45 2.77
CA ALA A 1 0.15 -11.72 3.52
C ALA A 1 1.42 -11.66 4.37
N ALA A 2 2.61 -11.56 3.75
CA ALA A 2 3.91 -11.62 4.44
C ALA A 2 4.13 -10.65 5.62
N LEU A 3 3.69 -9.37 5.54
CA LEU A 3 3.86 -8.45 6.68
C LEU A 3 3.09 -8.92 7.91
N ARG A 4 1.84 -9.38 7.71
CA ARG A 4 0.96 -9.84 8.79
C ARG A 4 1.47 -11.15 9.37
N GLU A 5 1.90 -12.08 8.51
CA GLU A 5 2.52 -13.34 8.93
C GLU A 5 3.76 -13.13 9.80
N ARG A 6 4.49 -12.02 9.59
CA ARG A 6 5.67 -11.64 10.36
C ARG A 6 5.36 -10.70 11.54
N GLY A 7 4.11 -10.32 11.76
CA GLY A 7 3.68 -9.36 12.78
C GLY A 7 4.22 -7.94 12.57
N TRP A 8 4.59 -7.59 11.34
CA TRP A 8 5.17 -6.28 11.02
C TRP A 8 4.13 -5.18 10.89
N ASP A 9 2.89 -5.52 10.56
CA ASP A 9 1.77 -4.58 10.58
C ASP A 9 1.57 -3.97 11.97
N GLU A 10 1.57 -4.78 13.02
CA GLU A 10 1.52 -4.28 14.40
C GLU A 10 2.74 -3.44 14.78
N ALA A 11 3.94 -3.86 14.36
CA ALA A 11 5.17 -3.11 14.61
C ALA A 11 5.16 -1.73 13.94
N ILE A 12 4.65 -1.64 12.72
CA ILE A 12 4.46 -0.38 11.99
C ILE A 12 3.48 0.53 12.72
N LEU A 13 2.31 -0.01 13.12
CA LEU A 13 1.31 0.75 13.86
C LEU A 13 1.85 1.28 15.20
N ARG A 14 2.66 0.47 15.89
CA ARG A 14 3.34 0.88 17.13
C ARG A 14 4.37 1.97 16.87
N HIS A 15 5.18 1.86 15.82
CA HIS A 15 6.14 2.90 15.44
C HIS A 15 5.45 4.25 15.18
N LEU A 16 4.34 4.23 14.44
CA LEU A 16 3.54 5.42 14.16
C LEU A 16 2.91 6.01 15.43
N ARG A 17 2.39 5.16 16.34
CA ARG A 17 1.85 5.59 17.63
C ARG A 17 2.86 6.41 18.45
N TYR A 18 4.14 6.10 18.35
CA TYR A 18 5.21 6.83 19.06
C TYR A 18 5.81 7.99 18.25
N GLY A 19 5.12 8.48 17.21
CA GLY A 19 5.56 9.62 16.40
C GLY A 19 6.61 9.27 15.34
N GLY A 20 6.84 7.98 15.10
CA GLY A 20 7.67 7.52 14.00
C GLY A 20 7.12 7.95 12.65
N ARG A 21 8.01 8.10 11.66
CA ARG A 21 7.63 8.37 10.28
C ARG A 21 7.72 7.11 9.44
N LEU A 22 6.80 6.97 8.48
CA LEU A 22 6.70 5.86 7.55
C LEU A 22 6.59 6.41 6.13
N LEU A 23 7.30 5.79 5.20
CA LEU A 23 7.23 6.09 3.76
C LEU A 23 6.93 4.81 3.00
N GLY A 24 5.89 4.83 2.18
CA GLY A 24 5.55 3.76 1.24
C GLY A 24 5.95 4.14 -0.19
N ILE A 25 6.61 3.23 -0.91
CA ILE A 25 7.02 3.43 -2.30
C ILE A 25 6.50 2.27 -3.14
N CYS A 26 5.95 2.55 -4.33
CA CYS A 26 5.39 1.53 -5.22
C CYS A 26 4.35 0.69 -4.45
N GLY A 27 4.53 -0.64 -4.38
CA GLY A 27 3.70 -1.53 -3.57
C GLY A 27 3.55 -1.11 -2.12
N GLY A 28 4.58 -0.49 -1.54
CA GLY A 28 4.51 0.04 -0.18
C GLY A 28 3.42 1.10 -0.02
N LEU A 29 3.26 2.03 -0.98
CA LEU A 29 2.20 3.05 -0.94
C LEU A 29 0.82 2.41 -1.03
N GLN A 30 0.66 1.45 -1.94
CA GLN A 30 -0.59 0.72 -2.15
C GLN A 30 -1.02 0.01 -0.85
N MET A 31 -0.06 -0.60 -0.15
CA MET A 31 -0.29 -1.27 1.14
C MET A 31 -0.65 -0.31 2.27
N LEU A 32 -0.30 0.98 2.19
CA LEU A 32 -0.72 1.98 3.19
C LEU A 32 -2.21 2.34 3.08
N GLY A 33 -2.84 2.09 1.93
CA GLY A 33 -4.25 2.34 1.71
C GLY A 33 -5.18 1.44 2.51
N GLU A 34 -6.48 1.63 2.30
CA GLU A 34 -7.54 0.83 2.91
C GLU A 34 -7.65 -0.54 2.23
N ARG A 35 -7.56 -0.57 0.90
CA ARG A 35 -7.72 -1.78 0.09
C ARG A 35 -6.82 -1.79 -1.15
N LEU A 36 -6.41 -3.01 -1.51
CA LEU A 36 -5.75 -3.35 -2.77
C LEU A 36 -6.62 -4.35 -3.53
N HIS A 37 -7.06 -3.98 -4.72
CA HIS A 37 -7.87 -4.81 -5.61
C HIS A 37 -6.99 -5.33 -6.74
N ASP A 38 -6.89 -6.65 -6.84
CA ASP A 38 -6.24 -7.34 -7.96
C ASP A 38 -7.27 -8.28 -8.61
N PRO A 39 -8.26 -7.74 -9.35
CA PRO A 39 -9.34 -8.56 -9.92
C PRO A 39 -8.84 -9.55 -10.97
N LEU A 40 -7.64 -9.33 -11.51
CA LEU A 40 -7.03 -10.14 -12.56
C LEU A 40 -5.97 -11.12 -12.05
N GLY A 41 -5.58 -11.03 -10.76
CA GLY A 41 -4.55 -11.88 -10.18
C GLY A 41 -3.16 -11.64 -10.75
N LEU A 42 -2.82 -10.37 -11.06
CA LEU A 42 -1.53 -10.00 -11.65
C LEU A 42 -0.36 -10.20 -10.69
N GLU A 43 -0.59 -10.03 -9.38
CA GLU A 43 0.44 -10.16 -8.34
C GLU A 43 0.13 -11.28 -7.33
N GLY A 44 -0.91 -12.08 -7.58
CA GLY A 44 -1.30 -13.18 -6.72
C GLY A 44 -2.68 -13.77 -7.04
N ALA A 45 -3.38 -14.24 -6.01
CA ALA A 45 -4.74 -14.71 -6.18
C ALA A 45 -5.68 -13.52 -6.49
N ALA A 46 -6.50 -13.69 -7.53
CA ALA A 46 -7.47 -12.67 -7.91
C ALA A 46 -8.42 -12.35 -6.75
N GLY A 47 -8.70 -11.06 -6.54
CA GLY A 47 -9.61 -10.60 -5.51
C GLY A 47 -9.20 -9.28 -4.90
N SER A 48 -9.39 -9.14 -3.58
CA SER A 48 -9.09 -7.91 -2.86
C SER A 48 -8.50 -8.21 -1.49
N SER A 49 -7.51 -7.41 -1.11
CA SER A 49 -6.82 -7.50 0.17
C SER A 49 -6.99 -6.21 0.95
N ALA A 50 -7.11 -6.33 2.28
CA ALA A 50 -7.03 -5.17 3.16
C ALA A 50 -5.59 -4.63 3.18
N GLY A 51 -5.44 -3.32 3.01
CA GLY A 51 -4.20 -2.61 3.29
C GLY A 51 -4.04 -2.34 4.80
N LEU A 52 -3.13 -1.43 5.15
CA LEU A 52 -2.88 -1.02 6.54
C LEU A 52 -3.87 0.04 7.03
N GLY A 53 -4.66 0.66 6.13
CA GLY A 53 -5.68 1.65 6.48
C GLY A 53 -5.10 2.94 7.05
N LEU A 54 -3.87 3.30 6.65
CA LEU A 54 -3.16 4.49 7.14
C LEU A 54 -3.40 5.72 6.26
N LEU A 55 -3.81 5.51 5.02
CA LEU A 55 -4.17 6.54 4.06
C LEU A 55 -5.56 6.23 3.50
N ALA A 56 -6.39 7.25 3.34
CA ALA A 56 -7.72 7.16 2.71
C ALA A 56 -7.58 7.04 1.19
N LEU A 57 -7.03 5.90 0.75
CA LEU A 57 -6.85 5.54 -0.66
C LEU A 57 -7.15 4.06 -0.87
N GLU A 58 -7.63 3.74 -2.06
CA GLU A 58 -7.76 2.38 -2.56
C GLU A 58 -6.98 2.27 -3.87
N THR A 59 -6.40 1.10 -4.13
CA THR A 59 -5.66 0.84 -5.37
C THR A 59 -6.28 -0.33 -6.10
N THR A 60 -6.50 -0.19 -7.40
CA THR A 60 -6.87 -1.30 -8.28
C THR A 60 -5.75 -1.55 -9.28
N LEU A 61 -5.32 -2.80 -9.39
CA LEU A 61 -4.38 -3.24 -10.40
C LEU A 61 -5.11 -3.44 -11.73
N GLU A 62 -4.56 -2.84 -12.77
CA GLU A 62 -5.04 -2.98 -14.15
C GLU A 62 -4.06 -3.82 -14.97
N ALA A 63 -4.56 -4.48 -16.02
CA ALA A 63 -3.77 -5.37 -16.87
C ALA A 63 -2.54 -4.69 -17.48
N ASP A 64 -2.70 -3.42 -17.87
CA ASP A 64 -1.66 -2.67 -18.56
C ASP A 64 -0.85 -1.80 -17.59
N LYS A 65 0.43 -2.14 -17.45
CA LYS A 65 1.36 -1.35 -16.67
C LYS A 65 1.73 -0.06 -17.40
N GLN A 66 1.44 1.08 -16.79
CA GLN A 66 1.89 2.37 -17.29
C GLN A 66 3.17 2.82 -16.57
N LEU A 67 4.20 3.21 -17.34
CA LEU A 67 5.40 3.86 -16.83
C LEU A 67 5.50 5.25 -17.43
N ARG A 68 5.52 6.28 -16.59
CA ARG A 68 5.62 7.68 -17.01
C ARG A 68 6.54 8.43 -16.05
N ASN A 69 7.37 9.30 -16.60
CA ASN A 69 8.08 10.29 -15.79
C ASN A 69 7.11 11.40 -15.39
N VAL A 70 6.96 11.63 -14.10
CA VAL A 70 6.07 12.64 -13.53
C VAL A 70 6.83 13.50 -12.53
N GLN A 71 6.35 14.71 -12.31
CA GLN A 71 6.86 15.62 -11.28
C GLN A 71 5.70 16.10 -10.42
N GLY A 72 5.96 16.31 -9.13
CA GLY A 72 4.97 16.84 -8.19
C GLY A 72 5.62 17.86 -7.28
N ARG A 73 4.83 18.84 -6.84
CA ARG A 73 5.24 19.79 -5.79
C ARG A 73 4.44 19.48 -4.54
N LEU A 74 5.15 19.19 -3.46
CA LEU A 74 4.53 19.07 -2.15
C LEU A 74 4.26 20.47 -1.61
N SER A 75 2.99 20.76 -1.31
CA SER A 75 2.57 21.93 -0.55
C SER A 75 2.20 21.46 0.85
N LEU A 76 3.03 21.81 1.84
CA LEU A 76 2.84 21.50 3.26
C LEU A 76 2.13 22.65 3.97
#